data_AF-A0A940KNT5-F1
#
_entry.id   AF-A0A940KNT5-F1
#
_cell.length_a   1.000
_cell.length_b   1.000
_cell.length_c   1.000
_cell.angle_alpha   90.00
_cell.angle_beta   90.00
_cell.angle_gamma   90.00
#
_symmetry.space_group_name_H-M   'P 1'
#
loop_
_entity.id
_entity.type
_entity.pdbx_description
1 polymer ?
#
loop_
_entity_poly.entity_id
_entity_poly.type
_entity_poly.pdbx_seq_one_letter_code
_entity_poly.pdbx_strand_id
1 'polypeptide(L)'
;MKTSKIVQAVALVAVVVLITSCATSRYDPYPPPPPRTSVSLILNAGPGMVVSRYNDGRYYYRNPQGWIYWRGPGNRYYLDQRYMQRSYRSYPQYRDWNRHYDRRRWR
;
A
#
# COMPACT_ATOMS: atom_id res chain seq x y z
N MET A 1 26.52 40.40 23.18
CA MET A 1 25.55 40.34 22.06
C MET A 1 25.92 39.39 20.91
N LYS A 2 27.20 39.04 20.67
CA LYS A 2 27.59 38.10 19.57
C LYS A 2 27.37 36.62 19.89
N THR A 3 27.53 36.20 21.14
CA THR A 3 27.41 34.79 21.57
C THR A 3 25.97 34.26 21.49
N SER A 4 24.98 35.12 21.72
CA SER A 4 23.55 34.77 21.68
C SER A 4 23.08 34.32 20.30
N LYS A 5 23.66 34.87 19.23
CA LYS A 5 23.32 34.50 17.84
C LYS A 5 23.85 33.12 17.46
N ILE A 6 25.00 32.73 18.02
CA ILE A 6 25.62 31.42 17.76
C ILE A 6 24.81 30.33 18.43
N VAL A 7 24.36 30.56 19.68
CA VAL A 7 23.54 29.58 20.42
C VAL A 7 22.20 29.33 19.72
N GLN A 8 21.55 30.37 19.18
CA GLN A 8 20.33 30.23 18.38
C GLN A 8 20.53 29.42 17.10
N ALA A 9 21.65 29.64 16.40
CA ALA A 9 21.96 28.91 15.16
C ALA A 9 22.16 27.41 15.44
N VAL A 10 22.87 27.06 16.51
CA VAL A 10 23.10 25.67 16.89
C VAL A 10 21.79 24.97 17.29
N ALA A 11 20.92 25.66 18.02
CA ALA A 11 19.62 25.12 18.41
C ALA A 11 18.71 24.83 17.20
N LEU A 12 18.68 25.72 16.20
CA LEU A 12 17.91 25.51 14.97
C LEU A 12 18.43 24.32 14.16
N VAL A 13 19.75 24.16 14.05
CA VAL A 13 20.35 23.01 13.35
C VAL A 13 20.00 21.70 14.04
N ALA A 14 20.04 21.66 15.38
CA ALA A 14 19.68 20.46 16.13
C ALA A 14 18.20 20.05 15.93
N VAL A 15 17.29 21.02 15.89
CA VAL A 15 15.85 20.76 15.64
C VAL A 15 15.62 20.23 14.23
N VAL A 16 16.30 20.77 13.22
CA VAL A 16 16.19 20.28 11.82
C VAL A 16 16.65 18.83 11.70
N VAL A 17 17.77 18.48 12.34
CA VAL A 17 18.30 17.09 12.32
C VAL A 17 17.30 16.12 12.97
N LEU A 18 16.72 16.49 14.11
CA LEU A 18 15.73 15.66 14.81
C LEU A 18 14.48 15.41 13.94
N ILE A 19 13.93 16.45 13.31
CA ILE A 19 12.73 16.31 12.45
C ILE A 19 13.03 15.45 11.22
N THR A 20 14.21 15.58 10.60
CA THR A 20 14.58 14.75 9.43
C THR A 20 14.81 13.27 9.76
N SER A 21 15.13 12.93 11.01
CA SER A 21 15.42 11.55 11.42
C SER A 21 14.19 10.67 11.61
N CYS A 22 12.98 11.24 11.71
CA CYS A 22 11.77 10.47 11.99
C CYS A 22 11.05 9.92 10.74
N ALA A 23 11.55 10.18 9.53
CA ALA A 23 10.90 9.73 8.29
C ALA A 23 11.45 8.39 7.77
N THR A 24 11.63 7.38 8.63
CA THR A 24 11.76 5.99 8.14
C THR A 24 10.36 5.42 7.95
N SER A 25 9.65 5.94 6.94
CA SER A 25 8.50 5.23 6.39
C SER A 25 9.06 3.95 5.75
N ARG A 26 8.85 2.81 6.43
CA ARG A 26 9.17 1.49 5.87
C ARG A 26 8.23 1.25 4.70
N TYR A 27 8.62 1.74 3.53
CA TYR A 27 8.08 1.29 2.27
C TYR A 27 8.61 -0.13 2.08
N ASP A 28 7.84 -1.14 2.51
CA ASP A 28 8.04 -2.51 2.08
C ASP A 28 7.64 -2.57 0.60
N PRO A 29 8.60 -2.55 -0.35
CA PRO A 29 8.24 -2.71 -1.73
C PRO A 29 7.77 -4.16 -1.85
N TYR A 30 6.47 -4.31 -2.11
CA TYR A 30 5.94 -5.58 -2.53
C TYR A 30 6.82 -6.11 -3.68
N PRO A 31 7.15 -7.41 -3.71
CA PRO A 31 7.93 -7.97 -4.79
C PRO A 31 7.29 -7.58 -6.13
N PRO A 32 8.11 -7.27 -7.15
CA PRO A 32 7.63 -6.70 -8.41
C PRO A 32 6.48 -7.54 -8.96
N PRO A 33 5.48 -6.87 -9.57
CA PRO A 33 4.31 -7.54 -10.11
C PRO A 33 4.77 -8.65 -11.07
N PRO A 34 4.07 -9.79 -11.09
CA PRO A 34 4.48 -10.92 -11.91
C PRO A 34 4.47 -10.49 -13.40
N PRO A 35 5.35 -11.08 -14.24
CA PRO A 35 5.61 -10.59 -15.60
C PRO A 35 4.37 -10.55 -16.51
N ARG A 36 4.11 -9.35 -17.07
CA ARG A 36 3.24 -8.85 -18.17
C ARG A 36 2.02 -9.64 -18.71
N THR A 37 1.92 -10.95 -18.54
CA THR A 37 0.69 -11.75 -18.77
C THR A 37 -0.02 -12.12 -17.48
N SER A 38 0.59 -11.87 -16.32
CA SER A 38 0.05 -12.22 -15.00
C SER A 38 -0.50 -11.01 -14.24
N VAL A 39 -1.72 -11.17 -13.70
CA VAL A 39 -2.37 -10.20 -12.82
C VAL A 39 -1.61 -10.11 -11.49
N SER A 40 -1.38 -8.90 -10.96
CA SER A 40 -0.92 -8.73 -9.57
C SER A 40 -2.06 -9.08 -8.61
N LEU A 41 -1.78 -9.90 -7.59
CA LEU A 41 -2.79 -10.28 -6.59
C LEU A 41 -3.07 -9.17 -5.58
N ILE A 42 -2.05 -8.36 -5.31
CA ILE A 42 -2.08 -7.31 -4.29
C ILE A 42 -1.50 -6.03 -4.90
N LEU A 43 -2.19 -4.92 -4.70
CA LEU A 43 -1.75 -3.58 -5.07
C LEU A 43 -1.62 -2.73 -3.81
N ASN A 44 -0.65 -1.82 -3.79
CA ASN A 44 -0.58 -0.77 -2.78
C ASN A 44 -1.34 0.45 -3.29
N ALA A 45 -2.01 1.17 -2.38
CA ALA A 45 -2.60 2.47 -2.71
C ALA A 45 -1.52 3.40 -3.27
N GLY A 46 -1.81 4.00 -4.42
CA GLY A 46 -0.94 4.98 -5.07
C GLY A 46 -1.72 6.22 -5.49
N PRO A 47 -1.02 7.32 -5.78
CA PRO A 47 -1.63 8.51 -6.33
C PRO A 47 -2.34 8.19 -7.66
N GLY A 48 -3.52 8.77 -7.87
CA GLY A 48 -4.34 8.55 -9.07
C GLY A 48 -5.23 7.31 -9.04
N MET A 49 -5.19 6.49 -7.98
CA MET A 49 -6.14 5.39 -7.82
C MET A 49 -7.54 5.93 -7.47
N VAL A 50 -8.50 5.74 -8.37
CA VAL A 50 -9.91 6.08 -8.11
C VAL A 50 -10.58 4.93 -7.38
N VAL A 51 -10.91 5.17 -6.11
CA VAL A 51 -11.54 4.18 -5.24
C VAL A 51 -13.04 4.47 -5.18
N SER A 52 -13.84 3.46 -5.45
CA SER A 52 -15.30 3.55 -5.42
C SER A 52 -15.84 2.76 -4.23
N ARG A 53 -17.01 3.19 -3.75
CA ARG A 53 -17.77 2.46 -2.71
C ARG A 53 -18.79 1.55 -3.38
N TYR A 54 -18.83 0.29 -2.97
CA TYR A 54 -19.80 -0.71 -3.39
C TYR A 54 -21.06 -0.60 -2.54
N ASN A 55 -22.18 -1.19 -2.99
CA ASN A 55 -23.49 -1.05 -2.35
C ASN A 55 -23.53 -1.60 -0.91
N ASP A 56 -22.66 -2.55 -0.59
CA ASP A 56 -22.49 -3.11 0.75
C ASP A 56 -21.52 -2.31 1.64
N GLY A 57 -21.13 -1.12 1.20
CA GLY A 57 -20.28 -0.20 1.94
C GLY A 57 -18.79 -0.48 1.81
N ARG A 58 -18.38 -1.55 1.13
CA ARG A 58 -16.96 -1.87 0.89
C ARG A 58 -16.36 -0.91 -0.13
N TYR A 59 -15.04 -0.75 -0.08
CA TYR A 59 -14.31 0.04 -1.06
C TYR A 59 -13.58 -0.86 -2.04
N TYR A 60 -13.60 -0.50 -3.31
CA TYR A 60 -12.88 -1.20 -4.35
C TYR A 60 -12.20 -0.23 -5.32
N TYR A 61 -11.13 -0.71 -5.92
CA TYR A 61 -10.46 -0.07 -7.04
C TYR A 61 -10.72 -0.93 -8.28
N ARG A 62 -11.08 -0.30 -9.40
CA ARG A 62 -11.17 -0.96 -10.70
C ARG A 62 -10.00 -0.49 -11.55
N ASN A 63 -9.14 -1.42 -11.95
CA ASN A 63 -8.03 -1.07 -12.84
C ASN A 63 -8.53 -0.76 -14.27
N PRO A 64 -7.72 -0.12 -15.12
CA PRO A 64 -8.10 0.17 -16.51
C PRO A 64 -8.47 -1.07 -17.33
N GLN A 65 -7.92 -2.24 -16.98
CA GLN A 65 -8.21 -3.54 -17.59
C GLN A 65 -9.55 -4.15 -17.12
N GLY A 66 -10.25 -3.50 -16.18
CA GLY A 66 -11.57 -3.89 -15.69
C GLY A 66 -11.58 -4.88 -14.52
N TRP A 67 -10.43 -5.27 -13.98
CA TRP A 67 -10.32 -6.09 -12.78
C TRP A 67 -10.63 -5.26 -11.53
N ILE A 68 -11.30 -5.91 -10.59
CA ILE A 68 -11.68 -5.33 -9.30
C ILE A 68 -10.69 -5.78 -8.24
N TYR A 69 -10.26 -4.83 -7.44
CA TYR A 69 -9.47 -5.04 -6.26
C TYR A 69 -10.18 -4.46 -5.04
N TRP A 70 -10.36 -5.26 -4.01
CA TRP A 70 -11.03 -4.84 -2.78
C TRP A 70 -10.06 -4.21 -1.79
N ARG A 71 -10.48 -3.09 -1.18
CA ARG A 71 -9.68 -2.39 -0.19
C ARG A 71 -9.46 -3.26 1.03
N GLY A 72 -8.19 -3.58 1.25
CA GLY A 72 -7.60 -4.36 2.33
C GLY A 72 -7.14 -3.53 3.54
N PRO A 73 -6.50 -4.17 4.53
CA PRO A 73 -5.78 -3.48 5.58
C PRO A 73 -4.53 -2.75 5.02
N GLY A 74 -4.04 -1.74 5.73
CA GLY A 74 -2.75 -1.12 5.42
C GLY A 74 -2.67 -0.49 4.03
N ASN A 75 -3.78 0.09 3.54
CA ASN A 75 -3.87 0.70 2.21
C ASN A 75 -3.52 -0.27 1.06
N ARG A 76 -3.71 -1.57 1.26
CA ARG A 76 -3.57 -2.59 0.21
C ARG A 76 -4.89 -2.85 -0.48
N TYR A 77 -4.84 -3.37 -1.70
CA TYR A 77 -5.98 -3.72 -2.52
C TYR A 77 -5.78 -5.15 -3.04
N TYR A 78 -6.75 -6.02 -2.80
CA TYR A 78 -6.65 -7.45 -3.06
C TYR A 78 -7.52 -7.81 -4.26
N LEU A 79 -6.96 -8.54 -5.23
CA LEU A 79 -7.69 -8.97 -6.42
C LEU A 79 -8.96 -9.73 -6.03
N ASP A 80 -10.08 -9.41 -6.67
CA ASP A 80 -11.31 -10.18 -6.49
C ASP A 80 -11.10 -11.65 -6.87
N GLN A 81 -11.58 -12.56 -6.03
CA GLN A 81 -11.45 -14.01 -6.24
C GLN A 81 -12.02 -14.48 -7.57
N ARG A 82 -12.98 -13.77 -8.16
CA ARG A 82 -13.51 -14.11 -9.49
C ARG A 82 -12.44 -14.05 -10.59
N TYR A 83 -11.37 -13.28 -10.40
CA TYR A 83 -10.23 -13.21 -11.30
C TYR A 83 -9.09 -14.15 -10.88
N MET A 84 -9.22 -14.84 -9.74
CA MET A 84 -8.21 -15.74 -9.21
C MET A 84 -8.23 -17.07 -9.96
N GLN A 85 -7.22 -17.30 -10.78
CA GLN A 85 -6.95 -18.58 -11.42
C GLN A 85 -6.14 -19.53 -10.52
N ARG A 86 -6.15 -20.83 -10.84
CA ARG A 86 -5.36 -21.85 -10.11
C ARG A 86 -3.85 -21.59 -10.17
N SER A 87 -3.37 -21.04 -11.29
CA SER A 87 -1.96 -20.70 -11.52
C SER A 87 -1.41 -19.71 -10.49
N TYR A 88 -2.23 -18.81 -9.96
CA TYR A 88 -1.80 -17.82 -8.98
C TYR A 88 -1.44 -18.42 -7.62
N ARG A 89 -1.86 -19.66 -7.31
CA ARG A 89 -1.56 -20.32 -6.04
C ARG A 89 -0.07 -20.55 -5.81
N SER A 90 0.71 -20.63 -6.89
CA SER A 90 2.17 -20.78 -6.81
C SER A 90 2.89 -19.46 -6.52
N TYR A 91 2.21 -18.31 -6.61
CA TYR A 91 2.85 -17.03 -6.42
C TYR A 91 3.09 -16.71 -4.94
N PRO A 92 4.24 -16.11 -4.59
CA PRO A 92 4.53 -15.73 -3.19
C PRO A 92 3.46 -14.82 -2.58
N GLN A 93 2.87 -13.94 -3.38
CA GLN A 93 1.80 -13.02 -2.97
C GLN A 93 0.49 -13.74 -2.61
N TYR A 94 0.28 -14.98 -3.10
CA TYR A 94 -0.95 -15.73 -2.85
C TYR A 94 -1.18 -15.99 -1.37
N ARG A 95 -0.12 -16.23 -0.59
CA ARG A 95 -0.27 -16.49 0.85
C ARG A 95 -0.79 -15.27 1.61
N ASP A 96 -0.30 -14.07 1.27
CA ASP A 96 -0.82 -12.82 1.84
C ASP A 96 -2.26 -12.60 1.35
N TRP A 97 -2.49 -12.76 0.04
CA TRP A 97 -3.81 -12.61 -0.55
C TRP A 97 -4.83 -13.52 0.13
N ASN A 98 -4.55 -14.82 0.23
CA ASN A 98 -5.44 -15.83 0.80
C ASN A 98 -5.71 -15.54 2.27
N ARG A 99 -4.69 -15.13 3.04
CA ARG A 99 -4.85 -14.78 4.46
C ARG A 99 -5.82 -13.63 4.66
N HIS A 100 -5.73 -12.57 3.85
CA HIS A 100 -6.50 -11.35 4.05
C HIS A 100 -7.82 -11.32 3.28
N TYR A 101 -7.91 -12.10 2.21
CA TYR A 101 -9.12 -12.32 1.45
C TYR A 101 -10.07 -13.29 2.18
N ASP A 102 -9.59 -14.45 2.66
CA ASP A 102 -10.44 -15.43 3.37
C ASP A 102 -10.91 -14.94 4.75
N ARG A 103 -10.06 -14.22 5.48
CA ARG A 103 -10.44 -13.61 6.78
C ARG A 103 -11.50 -12.53 6.63
N ARG A 104 -11.82 -12.14 5.38
CA ARG A 104 -12.87 -11.20 5.03
C ARG A 104 -13.85 -11.81 4.05
N ARG A 105 -14.31 -13.03 4.33
CA ARG A 105 -15.63 -13.49 3.85
C ARG A 105 -16.73 -12.60 4.44
N TRP A 106 -16.79 -11.38 3.93
CA TRP A 106 -17.92 -10.51 3.66
C TRP A 106 -19.14 -10.72 4.57
N ARG A 107 -19.07 -10.18 5.79
CA ARG A 107 -20.22 -9.59 6.49
C ARG A 107 -20.07 -8.07 6.44
#